data_AF-A0A352PR22-F1
#
_entry.id   AF-A0A352PR22-F1
#
_cell.length_a   1.000
_cell.length_b   1.000
_cell.length_c   1.000
_cell.angle_alpha   90.00
_cell.angle_beta   90.00
_cell.angle_gamma   90.00
#
_symmetry.space_group_name_H-M   'P 1'
#
loop_
_entity.id
_entity.type
_entity.pdbx_description
1 polymer ?
#
loop_
_entity_poly.entity_id
_entity_poly.type
_entity_poly.pdbx_seq_one_letter_code
_entity_poly.pdbx_strand_id
1 'polypeptide(L)'
;GQFRPFQEKVCLSMAGGKDALLVMPTGAGKSLCYQLPGLVRGGCSLVVSPLIALMDDQTLKLLELLGYSPDVFAWYQTTRPSAP
;
A
#
# COMPACT_ATOMS: atom_id res chain seq x y z
N GLY A 1 4.92 -13.82 10.74
CA GLY A 1 4.34 -14.40 9.51
C GLY A 1 5.44 -14.61 8.49
N GLN A 2 5.37 -15.67 7.68
CA GLN A 2 6.34 -15.91 6.61
C GLN A 2 5.88 -15.25 5.30
N PHE A 3 6.84 -14.83 4.48
CA PHE A 3 6.54 -14.38 3.12
C PHE A 3 5.96 -15.52 2.28
N ARG A 4 5.01 -15.18 1.41
CA ARG A 4 4.58 -16.08 0.33
C ARG A 4 5.64 -16.09 -0.78
N PRO A 5 5.62 -17.09 -1.67
CA PRO A 5 6.55 -17.15 -2.79
C PRO A 5 6.68 -15.82 -3.53
N PHE A 6 7.92 -15.44 -3.84
CA PHE A 6 8.32 -14.22 -4.56
C PHE A 6 8.12 -12.88 -3.83
N GLN A 7 7.31 -12.80 -2.76
CA GLN A 7 7.06 -11.52 -2.07
C GLN A 7 8.34 -10.90 -1.52
N GLU A 8 9.15 -11.69 -0.81
CA GLU A 8 10.40 -11.21 -0.21
C GLU A 8 11.35 -10.60 -1.25
N LYS A 9 11.56 -11.32 -2.37
CA LYS A 9 12.42 -10.87 -3.47
C LYS A 9 11.94 -9.54 -4.05
N VAL A 10 10.64 -9.37 -4.24
CA VAL A 10 10.05 -8.14 -4.79
C VAL A 10 10.16 -7.00 -3.78
N CYS A 11 9.80 -7.24 -2.51
CA CYS A 11 9.91 -6.25 -1.44
C CYS A 11 11.35 -5.73 -1.30
N LEU A 12 12.33 -6.61 -1.26
CA LEU A 12 13.75 -6.23 -1.15
C LEU A 12 14.22 -5.44 -2.38
N SER A 13 13.79 -5.84 -3.58
CA SER A 13 14.13 -5.13 -4.82
C SER A 13 13.57 -3.70 -4.82
N MET A 14 12.28 -3.54 -4.47
CA MET A 14 11.62 -2.24 -4.43
C MET A 14 12.14 -1.36 -3.28
N ALA A 15 12.41 -1.93 -2.11
CA ALA A 15 13.04 -1.22 -1.00
C ALA A 15 14.40 -0.64 -1.41
N GLY A 16 15.18 -1.40 -2.19
CA GLY A 16 16.43 -0.96 -2.82
C GLY A 16 16.29 0.08 -3.93
N GLY A 17 15.07 0.53 -4.26
CA GLY A 17 14.80 1.59 -5.23
C GLY A 17 14.78 1.13 -6.68
N LYS A 18 14.57 -0.16 -6.92
CA LYS A 18 14.42 -0.71 -8.27
C LYS A 18 12.95 -0.74 -8.69
N ASP A 19 12.71 -0.45 -9.96
CA ASP A 19 11.40 -0.62 -10.57
C ASP A 19 11.06 -2.12 -10.73
N ALA A 20 9.76 -2.44 -10.63
CA ALA A 20 9.27 -3.80 -10.77
C ALA A 20 7.91 -3.85 -11.47
N LEU A 21 7.75 -4.80 -12.39
CA LEU A 21 6.45 -5.23 -12.89
C LEU A 21 6.06 -6.51 -12.16
N LEU A 22 4.98 -6.45 -11.38
CA LEU A 22 4.50 -7.56 -10.57
C LEU A 22 3.20 -8.13 -11.14
N VAL A 23 3.24 -9.37 -11.60
CA VAL A 23 2.06 -10.13 -12.03
C VAL A 23 1.79 -11.23 -11.02
N MET A 24 0.68 -11.11 -10.29
CA MET A 24 0.27 -12.07 -9.26
C MET A 24 -1.25 -12.27 -9.33
N PRO A 25 -1.74 -13.49 -9.06
CA PRO A 25 -3.18 -13.73 -9.01
C PRO A 25 -3.83 -12.98 -7.84
N THR A 26 -5.14 -12.74 -7.95
CA THR A 26 -5.94 -12.17 -6.86
C THR A 26 -5.77 -13.01 -5.58
N GLY A 27 -5.72 -12.35 -4.43
CA GLY A 27 -5.53 -13.01 -3.14
C GLY A 27 -4.08 -13.43 -2.84
N ALA A 28 -3.15 -13.38 -3.80
CA ALA A 28 -1.75 -13.78 -3.58
C ALA A 28 -0.94 -12.81 -2.68
N GLY A 29 -1.49 -11.64 -2.36
CA GLY A 29 -0.86 -10.68 -1.44
C GLY A 29 0.03 -9.65 -2.12
N LYS A 30 -0.29 -9.25 -3.36
CA LYS A 30 0.45 -8.22 -4.11
C LYS A 30 0.55 -6.86 -3.38
N SER A 31 -0.41 -6.54 -2.52
CA SER A 31 -0.43 -5.27 -1.79
C SER A 31 0.74 -5.11 -0.83
N LEU A 32 1.15 -6.20 -0.19
CA LEU A 32 2.34 -6.21 0.67
C LEU A 32 3.59 -5.77 -0.09
N CYS A 33 3.70 -6.15 -1.37
CA CYS A 33 4.87 -5.88 -2.20
C CYS A 33 5.12 -4.40 -2.49
N TYR A 34 4.10 -3.53 -2.37
CA TYR A 34 4.30 -2.07 -2.47
C TYR A 34 4.14 -1.37 -1.11
N GLN A 35 3.32 -1.90 -0.20
CA GLN A 35 3.11 -1.32 1.13
C GLN A 35 4.36 -1.42 2.01
N LEU A 36 4.99 -2.60 2.07
CA LEU A 36 6.16 -2.80 2.91
C LEU A 36 7.36 -1.95 2.46
N PRO A 37 7.73 -1.89 1.16
CA PRO A 37 8.79 -0.99 0.71
C PRO A 37 8.49 0.48 0.99
N GLY A 38 7.22 0.90 0.88
CA GLY A 38 6.80 2.26 1.18
C GLY A 38 7.02 2.64 2.64
N LEU A 39 6.72 1.73 3.57
CA LEU A 39 6.99 1.91 4.99
C LEU A 39 8.49 1.91 5.29
N VAL A 40 9.26 1.01 4.68
CA VAL A 40 10.70 0.85 4.95
C VAL A 40 11.54 2.01 4.41
N ARG A 41 11.20 2.55 3.24
CA ARG A 41 11.94 3.67 2.63
C ARG A 41 11.70 5.01 3.32
N GLY A 42 10.62 5.12 4.09
CA GLY A 42 10.15 6.38 4.67
C GLY A 42 9.67 7.37 3.60
N GLY A 43 9.13 8.50 4.04
CA GLY A 43 8.54 9.51 3.17
C GLY A 43 7.14 9.14 2.66
N CYS A 44 6.75 9.72 1.53
CA CYS A 44 5.41 9.54 0.95
C CYS A 44 5.40 8.46 -0.14
N SER A 45 4.51 7.48 -0.01
CA SER A 45 4.26 6.45 -1.04
C SER A 45 2.94 6.74 -1.75
N LEU A 46 3.00 6.96 -3.07
CA LEU A 46 1.81 7.18 -3.91
C LEU A 46 1.31 5.86 -4.50
N VAL A 47 0.08 5.48 -4.18
CA VAL A 47 -0.61 4.32 -4.76
C VAL A 47 -1.76 4.80 -5.63
N VAL A 48 -1.72 4.47 -6.93
CA VAL A 48 -2.79 4.79 -7.88
C VAL A 48 -3.73 3.58 -7.98
N SER A 49 -5.01 3.80 -7.66
CA SER A 49 -6.05 2.77 -7.71
C SER A 49 -7.21 3.24 -8.60
N PRO A 50 -7.78 2.36 -9.44
CA PRO A 50 -8.91 2.72 -10.30
C PRO A 50 -10.26 2.81 -9.56
N LEU A 51 -10.39 2.22 -8.38
CA LEU A 51 -11.65 2.09 -7.66
C LEU A 51 -11.54 2.62 -6.23
N ILE A 52 -12.46 3.51 -5.85
CA ILE A 52 -12.53 4.09 -4.48
C ILE A 52 -12.75 2.98 -3.44
N ALA A 53 -13.67 2.05 -3.68
CA ALA A 53 -13.92 0.94 -2.76
C ALA A 53 -12.67 0.10 -2.48
N LEU A 54 -11.77 -0.04 -3.46
CA LEU A 54 -10.50 -0.74 -3.29
C LEU A 54 -9.50 0.07 -2.47
N MET A 55 -9.54 1.41 -2.58
CA MET A 55 -8.71 2.30 -1.77
C MET A 55 -9.12 2.23 -0.30
N ASP A 56 -10.43 2.26 -0.02
CA ASP A 56 -10.95 2.17 1.35
C ASP A 56 -10.58 0.83 2.00
N ASP A 57 -10.78 -0.30 1.30
CA ASP A 57 -10.40 -1.64 1.79
C ASP A 57 -8.91 -1.74 2.15
N GLN A 58 -8.04 -1.24 1.28
CA GLN A 58 -6.59 -1.26 1.52
C GLN A 58 -6.16 -0.34 2.66
N THR A 59 -6.83 0.80 2.82
CA THR A 59 -6.55 1.79 3.88
C THR A 59 -6.98 1.27 5.24
N LEU A 60 -8.20 0.73 5.35
CA LEU A 60 -8.72 0.14 6.58
C LEU A 60 -7.84 -1.02 7.05
N LYS A 61 -7.42 -1.89 6.13
CA LYS A 61 -6.53 -3.00 6.46
C LYS A 61 -5.15 -2.54 6.96
N LEU A 62 -4.63 -1.44 6.42
CA LEU A 62 -3.37 -0.87 6.87
C LEU A 62 -3.51 -0.23 8.27
N LEU A 63 -4.62 0.46 8.51
CA LEU A 63 -4.97 1.02 9.81
C LEU A 63 -5.08 -0.07 10.89
N GLU A 64 -5.79 -1.16 10.59
CA GLU A 64 -5.92 -2.30 11.50
C GLU A 64 -4.57 -2.92 11.86
N LEU A 65 -3.64 -3.00 10.90
CA LEU A 65 -2.33 -3.60 11.11
C LEU A 65 -1.37 -2.71 11.90
N LEU A 66 -1.42 -1.39 11.70
CA LEU A 66 -0.47 -0.45 12.28
C LEU A 66 -0.96 0.15 13.61
N GLY A 67 -2.28 0.13 13.88
CA GLY A 67 -2.87 0.73 15.07
C GLY A 67 -2.90 2.26 15.05
N TYR A 68 -2.42 2.88 13.98
CA TYR A 68 -2.53 4.31 13.68
C TYR A 68 -2.75 4.47 12.18
N SER A 69 -3.39 5.56 11.78
CA SER A 69 -3.49 5.91 10.36
C SER A 69 -2.12 6.43 9.93
N PRO A 70 -1.41 5.78 8.99
CA PRO A 70 -0.42 6.55 8.23
C PRO A 70 -1.13 7.76 7.62
N ASP A 71 -0.41 8.83 7.28
CA ASP A 71 -0.97 9.97 6.57
C ASP A 71 -1.39 9.53 5.15
N VAL A 72 -2.47 8.75 5.07
CA VAL A 72 -3.04 8.22 3.84
C VAL A 72 -3.91 9.32 3.27
N PHE A 73 -3.29 10.10 2.41
CA PHE A 73 -3.99 11.10 1.64
C PHE A 73 -4.64 10.46 0.42
N ALA A 74 -5.87 9.99 0.59
CA ALA A 74 -6.70 9.61 -0.54
C ALA A 74 -7.18 10.91 -1.23
N TRP A 75 -6.86 11.09 -2.51
CA TRP A 75 -7.24 12.29 -3.28
C TRP A 75 -8.76 12.59 -3.29
N TYR A 76 -9.63 11.63 -2.95
CA TYR A 76 -11.06 11.92 -2.78
C TYR A 76 -11.39 12.69 -1.48
N GLN A 77 -10.58 12.55 -0.42
CA GLN A 77 -10.87 13.19 0.86
C GLN A 77 -10.59 14.70 0.84
N THR A 78 -9.77 15.20 -0.09
CA THR A 78 -9.65 16.64 -0.38
C THR A 78 -10.94 17.29 -0.87
N THR A 79 -11.94 16.51 -1.27
CA THR A 79 -13.29 17.01 -1.59
C THR A 79 -14.31 16.82 -0.48
N ARG A 80 -13.93 16.28 0.69
CA ARG A 80 -14.79 16.43 1.88
C ARG A 80 -14.58 17.84 2.42
N PRO A 81 -15.60 18.71 2.40
CA PRO A 81 -15.49 19.98 3.11
C PRO A 81 -15.15 19.67 4.56
N SER A 82 -14.18 20.39 5.12
CA SER A 82 -13.96 20.42 6.56
C SER A 82 -15.32 20.68 7.22
N ALA A 83 -15.79 19.73 8.03
CA ALA A 83 -16.99 19.95 8.83
C ALA A 83 -16.78 21.22 9.66
N PRO A 84 -17.83 22.07 9.81
CA PRO A 84 -17.74 23.33 10.54
C PRO A 84 -17.37 23.13 12.01
#